data_AF-A0A6N7M3L6-F1
#
_entry.id   AF-A0A6N7M3L6-F1
#
_cell.length_a   1.000
_cell.length_b   1.000
_cell.length_c   1.000
_cell.angle_alpha   90.00
_cell.angle_beta   90.00
_cell.angle_gamma   90.00
#
_symmetry.space_group_name_H-M   'P 1'
#
loop_
_entity.id
_entity.type
_entity.pdbx_description
1 polymer ?
#
loop_
_entity_poly.entity_id
_entity_poly.type
_entity_poly.pdbx_seq_one_letter_code
_entity_poly.pdbx_strand_id
1 'polypeptide(L)'
;MAIPIFRPSIKRKDMDKVLTCMVSDRLEPGPVAKEFARFFSDYLGAAGGVGTVNYHTAISAALDTSGVERGDRVIISSLAPQTYLEVFRQKGIQPLTADVDPDTCMMMQAEVDRFMDKNPRVIIINNTLGYYPDPEVLNDYSLPVITDFSQGFNNANTPGKAMQGDIMLLSLAVDSIITAAGGGGGFGPWK
;
A
#
# COMPACT_ATOMS: atom_id res chain seq x y z
N MET A 1 -6.77 20.49 -26.79
CA MET A 1 -7.19 20.33 -25.38
C MET A 1 -6.53 19.06 -24.87
N ALA A 2 -5.73 19.14 -23.80
CA ALA A 2 -5.06 17.96 -23.23
C ALA A 2 -6.02 17.21 -22.30
N ILE A 3 -6.09 15.89 -22.40
CA ILE A 3 -6.85 15.03 -21.48
C ILE A 3 -5.88 14.59 -20.38
N PRO A 4 -6.10 14.94 -19.10
CA PRO A 4 -5.20 14.54 -18.02
C PRO A 4 -5.32 13.03 -17.76
N ILE A 5 -4.19 12.38 -17.47
CA ILE A 5 -4.14 10.95 -17.12
C ILE A 5 -4.77 10.72 -15.74
N PHE A 6 -4.46 11.58 -14.77
CA PHE A 6 -5.00 11.51 -13.41
C PHE A 6 -5.80 12.77 -13.09
N ARG A 7 -6.99 12.59 -12.51
CA ARG A 7 -7.84 13.70 -12.05
C ARG A 7 -8.58 13.30 -10.78
N PRO A 8 -8.36 14.00 -9.65
CA PRO A 8 -9.04 13.69 -8.40
C PRO A 8 -10.53 14.03 -8.48
N SER A 9 -11.36 13.23 -7.80
CA SER A 9 -12.81 13.37 -7.76
C SER A 9 -13.31 14.00 -6.45
N ILE A 10 -12.83 15.21 -6.16
CA ILE A 10 -13.23 15.96 -4.96
C ILE A 10 -14.62 16.56 -5.17
N LYS A 11 -15.56 16.27 -4.27
CA LYS A 11 -16.95 16.70 -4.31
C LYS A 11 -17.29 17.60 -3.12
N ARG A 12 -18.51 18.15 -3.11
CA ARG A 12 -18.98 19.05 -2.05
C ARG A 12 -18.86 18.43 -0.65
N LYS A 13 -19.21 17.16 -0.51
CA LYS A 13 -19.08 16.41 0.75
C LYS A 13 -17.65 16.43 1.33
N ASP A 14 -16.64 16.43 0.46
CA ASP A 14 -15.24 16.40 0.87
C ASP A 14 -14.82 17.80 1.33
N MET A 15 -15.29 18.85 0.64
CA MET A 15 -15.12 20.24 1.06
C MET A 15 -15.77 20.52 2.41
N ASP A 16 -16.97 20.00 2.66
CA ASP A 16 -17.69 20.21 3.92
C ASP A 16 -16.93 19.56 5.10
N LYS A 17 -16.26 18.42 4.87
CA LYS A 17 -15.39 17.79 5.86
C LYS A 17 -14.14 18.64 6.17
N VAL A 18 -13.49 19.21 5.16
CA VAL A 18 -12.38 20.15 5.36
C VAL A 18 -12.83 21.37 6.15
N LEU A 19 -13.97 21.97 5.77
CA LEU A 19 -14.54 23.13 6.47
C LEU A 19 -14.87 22.80 7.94
N THR A 20 -15.39 21.60 8.20
CA THR A 20 -15.66 21.13 9.58
C THR A 20 -14.38 21.10 10.41
N CYS A 21 -13.27 20.60 9.87
CA CYS A 21 -11.98 20.61 10.57
C CYS A 21 -11.52 22.04 10.86
N MET A 22 -11.61 22.94 9.87
CA MET A 22 -11.21 24.34 10.02
C MET A 22 -12.05 25.09 11.06
N VAL A 23 -13.38 24.93 11.03
CA VAL A 23 -14.29 25.61 11.97
C VAL A 23 -14.14 25.08 13.41
N SER A 24 -13.72 23.83 13.57
CA SER A 24 -13.50 23.24 14.89
C SER A 24 -12.12 23.54 15.51
N ASP A 25 -11.25 24.26 14.79
CA ASP A 25 -9.84 24.52 15.17
C ASP A 25 -9.03 23.24 15.47
N ARG A 26 -9.47 22.08 14.96
CA ARG A 26 -8.81 20.78 15.14
C ARG A 26 -8.11 20.36 13.87
N LEU A 27 -6.91 20.90 13.66
CA LEU A 27 -6.08 20.62 12.48
C LEU A 27 -5.06 19.50 12.69
N GLU A 28 -4.79 19.12 13.94
CA GLU A 28 -3.90 18.02 14.29
C GLU A 28 -4.54 16.65 14.01
N PRO A 29 -3.73 15.57 13.92
CA PRO A 29 -4.24 14.20 13.85
C PRO A 29 -5.28 13.94 14.95
N GLY A 30 -6.54 13.78 14.53
CA GLY A 30 -7.67 13.84 15.45
C GLY A 30 -8.79 12.85 15.10
N PRO A 31 -10.03 13.14 15.50
CA PRO A 31 -11.18 12.25 15.29
C PRO A 31 -11.36 11.83 13.83
N VAL A 32 -11.15 12.73 12.87
CA VAL A 32 -11.30 12.45 11.43
C VAL A 32 -10.27 11.44 10.95
N ALA A 33 -9.00 11.56 11.38
CA ALA A 33 -7.97 10.59 11.04
C ALA A 33 -8.24 9.21 11.65
N LYS A 34 -8.79 9.17 12.89
CA LYS A 34 -9.21 7.92 13.55
C LYS A 34 -10.41 7.27 12.86
N GLU A 35 -11.39 8.07 12.43
CA GLU A 35 -12.54 7.61 11.67
C GLU A 35 -12.10 7.02 10.33
N PHE A 36 -11.20 7.71 9.61
CA PHE A 36 -10.59 7.20 8.39
C PHE A 36 -9.88 5.86 8.62
N ALA A 37 -8.97 5.80 9.61
CA ALA A 37 -8.24 4.57 9.90
C ALA A 37 -9.18 3.42 10.24
N ARG A 38 -10.17 3.66 11.09
CA ARG A 38 -11.19 2.66 11.46
C ARG A 38 -11.99 2.18 10.26
N PHE A 39 -12.45 3.09 9.41
CA PHE A 39 -13.20 2.74 8.20
C PHE A 39 -12.42 1.77 7.31
N PHE A 40 -11.14 2.05 7.06
CA PHE A 40 -10.30 1.17 6.23
C PHE A 40 -9.95 -0.13 6.94
N SER A 41 -9.70 -0.12 8.25
CA SER A 41 -9.51 -1.36 9.02
C SER A 41 -10.72 -2.27 8.94
N ASP A 42 -11.92 -1.72 9.12
CA ASP A 42 -13.18 -2.46 9.02
C ASP A 42 -13.41 -2.99 7.59
N TYR A 43 -13.10 -2.17 6.57
CA TYR A 43 -13.23 -2.54 5.16
C TYR A 43 -12.25 -3.65 4.72
N LEU A 44 -11.02 -3.61 5.22
CA LEU A 44 -9.97 -4.59 4.91
C LEU A 44 -10.02 -5.84 5.81
N GLY A 45 -10.79 -5.78 6.92
CA GLY A 45 -10.76 -6.81 7.97
C GLY A 45 -9.48 -6.81 8.80
N ALA A 46 -8.76 -5.69 8.83
CA ALA A 46 -7.52 -5.54 9.60
C ALA A 46 -7.81 -5.30 11.09
N ALA A 47 -6.89 -5.68 11.98
CA ALA A 47 -7.02 -5.42 13.41
C ALA A 47 -6.95 -3.93 13.76
N GLY A 48 -6.30 -3.12 12.92
CA GLY A 48 -6.13 -1.69 13.12
C GLY A 48 -5.51 -0.99 11.91
N GLY A 49 -5.27 0.31 12.06
CA GLY A 49 -4.77 1.14 10.98
C GLY A 49 -4.32 2.51 11.46
N VAL A 50 -3.45 3.15 10.68
CA VAL A 50 -2.90 4.47 10.94
C VAL A 50 -2.74 5.26 9.65
N GLY A 51 -3.12 6.54 9.70
CA GLY A 51 -2.81 7.50 8.64
C GLY A 51 -1.42 8.10 8.86
N THR A 52 -0.63 8.22 7.79
CA THR A 52 0.70 8.81 7.79
C THR A 52 0.73 10.11 6.99
N VAL A 53 1.77 10.92 7.20
CA VAL A 53 1.95 12.21 6.52
C VAL A 53 2.15 12.08 5.01
N ASN A 54 2.68 10.94 4.54
CA ASN A 54 2.83 10.62 3.13
C ASN A 54 3.05 9.10 2.94
N TYR A 55 3.00 8.69 1.68
CA TYR A 55 3.21 7.31 1.25
C TYR A 55 4.62 6.78 1.60
N HIS A 56 5.66 7.60 1.52
CA HIS A 56 7.03 7.22 1.90
C HIS A 56 7.12 6.82 3.39
N THR A 57 6.48 7.57 4.28
CA THR A 57 6.41 7.24 5.72
C THR A 57 5.60 5.96 5.96
N ALA A 58 4.54 5.73 5.20
CA ALA A 58 3.76 4.48 5.31
C ALA A 58 4.61 3.26 4.94
N ILE A 59 5.34 3.32 3.82
CA ILE A 59 6.25 2.25 3.40
C ILE A 59 7.33 2.02 4.46
N SER A 60 8.00 3.07 4.95
CA SER A 60 9.02 2.91 5.98
C SER A 60 8.46 2.24 7.24
N ALA A 61 7.30 2.70 7.72
CA ALA A 61 6.68 2.14 8.92
C ALA A 61 6.29 0.67 8.74
N ALA A 62 5.80 0.28 7.56
CA ALA A 62 5.50 -1.11 7.26
C ALA A 62 6.75 -1.99 7.26
N LEU A 63 7.85 -1.53 6.63
CA LEU A 63 9.13 -2.25 6.64
C LEU A 63 9.70 -2.40 8.05
N ASP A 64 9.65 -1.34 8.85
CA ASP A 64 10.11 -1.35 10.24
C ASP A 64 9.27 -2.32 11.08
N THR A 65 7.95 -2.37 10.87
CA THR A 65 7.03 -3.28 11.58
C THR A 65 7.24 -4.74 11.17
N SER A 66 7.62 -4.99 9.91
CA SER A 66 7.99 -6.32 9.42
C SER A 66 9.41 -6.75 9.81
N GLY A 67 10.11 -5.96 10.63
CA GLY A 67 11.45 -6.31 11.13
C GLY A 67 12.55 -6.25 10.09
N VAL A 68 12.37 -5.46 9.02
CA VAL A 68 13.40 -5.26 7.98
C VAL A 68 14.48 -4.31 8.49
N GLU A 69 15.73 -4.76 8.46
CA GLU A 69 16.88 -3.99 8.88
C GLU A 69 17.77 -3.58 7.69
N ARG A 70 18.79 -2.76 7.98
CA ARG A 70 19.78 -2.36 6.97
C ARG A 70 20.53 -3.59 6.47
N GLY A 71 20.64 -3.73 5.15
CA GLY A 71 21.32 -4.84 4.48
C GLY A 71 20.42 -6.02 4.17
N ASP A 72 19.20 -6.06 4.72
CA ASP A 72 18.21 -7.07 4.39
C ASP A 72 17.73 -6.95 2.94
N ARG A 73 17.19 -8.06 2.45
CA ARG A 73 16.64 -8.18 1.09
C ARG A 73 15.13 -8.21 1.14
N VAL A 74 14.49 -7.52 0.21
CA VAL A 74 13.03 -7.46 0.08
C VAL A 74 12.64 -7.77 -1.35
N ILE A 75 11.74 -8.73 -1.54
CA ILE A 75 11.17 -9.04 -2.86
C ILE A 75 10.16 -7.97 -3.22
N ILE A 76 10.23 -7.43 -4.43
CA ILE A 76 9.32 -6.38 -4.93
C ILE A 76 9.11 -6.50 -6.43
N SER A 77 7.96 -6.04 -6.94
CA SER A 77 7.64 -6.09 -8.37
C SER A 77 8.50 -5.13 -9.19
N SER A 78 8.85 -5.52 -10.42
CA SER A 78 9.47 -4.65 -11.42
C SER A 78 8.61 -3.45 -11.81
N LEU A 79 7.29 -3.51 -11.60
CA LEU A 79 6.35 -2.42 -11.83
C LEU A 79 5.98 -1.62 -10.57
N ALA A 80 6.62 -1.89 -9.43
CA ALA A 80 6.32 -1.17 -8.20
C ALA A 80 6.65 0.33 -8.31
N PRO A 81 5.91 1.21 -7.61
CA PRO A 81 6.20 2.65 -7.60
C PRO A 81 7.63 2.97 -7.19
N GLN A 82 8.26 3.93 -7.88
CA GLN A 82 9.66 4.35 -7.64
C GLN A 82 9.94 4.72 -6.17
N THR A 83 8.93 5.22 -5.44
CA THR A 83 9.01 5.56 -4.01
C THR A 83 9.60 4.42 -3.16
N TYR A 84 9.33 3.15 -3.49
CA TYR A 84 9.92 2.02 -2.78
C TYR A 84 11.44 2.00 -2.87
N LEU A 85 12.01 2.23 -4.06
CA LEU A 85 13.46 2.25 -4.26
C LEU A 85 14.12 3.42 -3.50
N GLU A 86 13.41 4.54 -3.36
CA GLU A 86 13.88 5.68 -2.58
C GLU A 86 13.93 5.33 -1.09
N VAL A 87 12.87 4.72 -0.55
CA VAL A 87 12.82 4.23 0.84
C VAL A 87 13.91 3.18 1.06
N PHE A 88 14.04 2.20 0.16
CA PHE A 88 15.06 1.16 0.27
C PHE A 88 16.46 1.74 0.29
N ARG A 89 16.76 2.70 -0.60
CA ARG A 89 18.06 3.37 -0.62
C ARG A 89 18.35 4.10 0.69
N GLN A 90 17.38 4.82 1.23
CA GLN A 90 17.53 5.55 2.50
C GLN A 90 17.76 4.60 3.68
N LYS A 91 17.06 3.46 3.72
CA LYS A 91 17.18 2.45 4.79
C LYS A 91 18.33 1.47 4.58
N GLY A 92 18.94 1.45 3.39
CA GLY A 92 20.01 0.52 3.01
C GLY A 92 19.51 -0.91 2.80
N ILE A 93 18.28 -1.05 2.28
CA ILE A 93 17.64 -2.33 1.93
C ILE A 93 18.02 -2.71 0.50
N GLN A 94 18.20 -4.00 0.24
CA GLN A 94 18.49 -4.54 -1.10
C GLN A 94 17.20 -5.02 -1.78
N PRO A 95 16.73 -4.39 -2.87
CA PRO A 95 15.60 -4.91 -3.63
C PRO A 95 15.98 -6.19 -4.38
N LEU A 96 15.14 -7.21 -4.27
CA LEU A 96 15.09 -8.36 -5.17
C LEU A 96 13.92 -8.13 -6.12
N THR A 97 14.20 -7.49 -7.26
CA THR A 97 13.18 -7.11 -8.22
C THR A 97 12.70 -8.32 -9.02
N ALA A 98 11.48 -8.77 -8.75
CA ALA A 98 10.82 -9.88 -9.44
C ALA A 98 10.09 -9.36 -10.68
N ASP A 99 10.27 -10.07 -11.79
CA ASP A 99 9.61 -9.72 -13.03
C ASP A 99 8.10 -10.05 -12.98
N VAL A 100 7.35 -9.45 -13.90
CA VAL A 100 5.90 -9.57 -13.97
C VAL A 100 5.46 -10.34 -15.21
N ASP A 101 4.30 -10.98 -15.11
CA ASP A 101 3.62 -11.53 -16.26
C ASP A 101 3.12 -10.37 -17.16
N PRO A 102 3.41 -10.37 -18.47
CA PRO A 102 3.12 -9.25 -19.35
C PRO A 102 1.62 -9.06 -19.63
N ASP A 103 0.80 -10.10 -19.46
CA ASP A 103 -0.64 -10.06 -19.72
C ASP A 103 -1.42 -9.59 -18.49
N THR A 104 -0.92 -9.91 -17.29
CA THR A 104 -1.58 -9.60 -16.01
C THR A 104 -0.92 -8.48 -15.22
N CYS A 105 0.30 -8.08 -15.57
CA CYS A 105 1.15 -7.14 -14.82
C CYS A 105 1.46 -7.57 -13.38
N MET A 106 1.14 -8.82 -13.01
CA MET A 106 1.35 -9.37 -11.67
C MET A 106 2.72 -10.01 -11.54
N MET A 107 3.29 -9.93 -10.35
CA MET A 107 4.57 -10.57 -10.03
C MET A 107 4.50 -12.08 -10.30
N MET A 108 5.46 -12.62 -11.03
CA MET A 108 5.50 -14.06 -11.33
C MET A 108 5.97 -14.86 -10.12
N GLN A 109 5.22 -15.90 -9.75
CA GLN A 109 5.57 -16.80 -8.64
C GLN A 109 6.97 -17.42 -8.83
N ALA A 110 7.30 -17.83 -10.05
CA ALA A 110 8.62 -18.39 -10.36
C ALA A 110 9.80 -17.43 -10.06
N GLU A 111 9.58 -16.11 -10.17
CA GLU A 111 10.60 -15.12 -9.82
C GLU A 111 10.73 -14.97 -8.30
N VAL A 112 9.62 -15.06 -7.55
CA VAL A 112 9.63 -15.10 -6.08
C VAL A 112 10.39 -16.33 -5.60
N ASP A 113 10.07 -17.50 -6.13
CA ASP A 113 10.73 -18.78 -5.78
C ASP A 113 12.24 -18.71 -6.02
N ARG A 114 12.67 -18.15 -7.15
CA ARG A 114 14.10 -17.94 -7.46
C ARG A 114 14.81 -17.08 -6.42
N PHE A 115 14.11 -16.15 -5.79
CA PHE A 115 14.67 -15.24 -4.80
C PHE A 115 14.64 -15.78 -3.37
N MET A 116 13.88 -16.84 -3.09
CA MET A 116 13.84 -17.45 -1.76
C MET A 116 15.23 -17.87 -1.27
N ASP A 117 16.09 -18.39 -2.16
CA ASP A 117 17.48 -18.76 -1.85
C ASP A 117 18.38 -17.56 -1.46
N LYS A 118 17.93 -16.33 -1.69
CA LYS A 118 18.64 -15.11 -1.28
C LYS A 118 18.33 -14.69 0.15
N ASN A 119 17.51 -15.47 0.86
CA ASN A 119 17.03 -15.23 2.22
C ASN A 119 16.38 -13.83 2.38
N PRO A 120 15.33 -13.53 1.60
CA PRO A 120 14.60 -12.27 1.75
C PRO A 120 13.84 -12.23 3.08
N ARG A 121 13.62 -11.02 3.58
CA ARG A 121 12.87 -10.79 4.82
C ARG A 121 11.39 -10.64 4.61
N VAL A 122 10.99 -10.01 3.51
CA VAL A 122 9.61 -9.58 3.24
C VAL A 122 9.34 -9.68 1.75
N ILE A 123 8.09 -9.97 1.41
CA ILE A 123 7.55 -9.88 0.05
C ILE A 123 6.63 -8.67 -0.01
N ILE A 124 6.85 -7.79 -0.98
CA ILE A 124 5.97 -6.65 -1.27
C ILE A 124 5.20 -6.92 -2.55
N ILE A 125 3.90 -6.68 -2.48
CA ILE A 125 2.96 -7.02 -3.53
C ILE A 125 2.16 -5.79 -3.87
N ASN A 126 2.06 -5.48 -5.15
CA ASN A 126 1.39 -4.28 -5.63
C ASN A 126 0.20 -4.68 -6.50
N ASN A 127 -0.96 -4.08 -6.24
CA ASN A 127 -2.14 -4.22 -7.08
C ASN A 127 -2.04 -3.27 -8.29
N THR A 128 -1.00 -3.50 -9.09
CA THR A 128 -0.56 -2.62 -10.18
C THR A 128 -1.67 -2.46 -11.22
N LEU A 129 -1.95 -1.21 -11.62
CA LEU A 129 -2.95 -0.88 -12.65
C LEU A 129 -4.37 -1.45 -12.41
N GLY A 130 -4.73 -1.74 -11.16
CA GLY A 130 -6.03 -2.30 -10.81
C GLY A 130 -6.15 -3.81 -11.00
N TYR A 131 -5.05 -4.49 -11.35
CA TYR A 131 -4.96 -5.94 -11.31
C TYR A 131 -4.72 -6.41 -9.88
N TYR A 132 -5.28 -7.58 -9.58
CA TYR A 132 -5.23 -8.18 -8.26
C TYR A 132 -4.48 -9.51 -8.34
N PRO A 133 -3.44 -9.71 -7.52
CA PRO A 133 -2.78 -11.01 -7.44
C PRO A 133 -3.75 -12.02 -6.84
N ASP A 134 -3.55 -13.30 -7.18
CA ASP A 134 -4.24 -14.38 -6.47
C ASP A 134 -3.69 -14.42 -5.03
N PRO A 135 -4.52 -14.19 -4.00
CA PRO A 135 -4.07 -14.20 -2.62
C PRO A 135 -3.57 -15.58 -2.17
N GLU A 136 -3.97 -16.68 -2.84
CA GLU A 136 -3.53 -18.03 -2.48
C GLU A 136 -2.07 -18.28 -2.83
N VAL A 137 -1.56 -17.66 -3.91
CA VAL A 137 -0.16 -17.78 -4.37
C VAL A 137 0.85 -17.32 -3.32
N LEU A 138 0.42 -16.52 -2.36
CA LEU A 138 1.26 -15.86 -1.37
C LEU A 138 1.27 -16.58 -0.03
N ASN A 139 0.23 -17.38 0.24
CA ASN A 139 0.11 -18.15 1.48
C ASN A 139 1.14 -19.29 1.56
N ASP A 140 1.77 -19.64 0.45
CA ASP A 140 2.80 -20.68 0.38
C ASP A 140 4.15 -20.21 0.95
N TYR A 141 4.33 -18.90 1.18
CA TYR A 141 5.57 -18.34 1.72
C TYR A 141 5.47 -18.09 3.22
N SER A 142 6.50 -18.49 3.97
CA SER A 142 6.63 -18.24 5.41
C SER A 142 7.14 -16.83 5.76
N LEU A 143 7.11 -15.91 4.79
CA LEU A 143 7.60 -14.54 4.94
C LEU A 143 6.44 -13.58 5.14
N PRO A 144 6.63 -12.50 5.95
CA PRO A 144 5.65 -11.43 6.00
C PRO A 144 5.39 -10.82 4.62
N VAL A 145 4.11 -10.59 4.33
CA VAL A 145 3.61 -10.01 3.09
C VAL A 145 3.10 -8.59 3.34
N ILE A 146 3.66 -7.62 2.62
CA ILE A 146 3.15 -6.25 2.56
C ILE A 146 2.38 -6.08 1.26
N THR A 147 1.07 -5.83 1.35
CA THR A 147 0.19 -5.62 0.20
C THR A 147 -0.08 -4.14 0.00
N ASP A 148 0.34 -3.60 -1.13
CA ASP A 148 0.08 -2.23 -1.54
C ASP A 148 -1.04 -2.17 -2.57
N PHE A 149 -2.19 -1.69 -2.11
CA PHE A 149 -3.41 -1.58 -2.90
C PHE A 149 -3.64 -0.16 -3.44
N SER A 150 -2.62 0.70 -3.41
CA SER A 150 -2.71 2.11 -3.87
C SER A 150 -3.23 2.26 -5.31
N GLN A 151 -2.94 1.29 -6.18
CA GLN A 151 -3.37 1.27 -7.58
C GLN A 151 -4.50 0.26 -7.87
N GLY A 152 -4.96 -0.48 -6.87
CA GLY A 152 -6.01 -1.48 -7.02
C GLY A 152 -6.91 -1.47 -5.80
N PHE A 153 -7.85 -0.51 -5.80
CA PHE A 153 -8.84 -0.36 -4.75
C PHE A 153 -10.16 -1.04 -5.15
N ASN A 154 -10.60 -2.00 -4.33
CA ASN A 154 -11.84 -2.75 -4.46
C ASN A 154 -11.93 -3.66 -5.71
N ASN A 155 -11.89 -4.98 -5.49
CA ASN A 155 -12.25 -5.97 -6.51
C ASN A 155 -13.75 -6.26 -6.42
N ALA A 156 -14.51 -5.99 -7.49
CA ALA A 156 -15.97 -6.18 -7.51
C ALA A 156 -16.40 -7.64 -7.24
N ASN A 157 -15.55 -8.61 -7.55
CA ASN A 157 -15.82 -10.03 -7.35
C ASN A 157 -15.38 -10.50 -5.94
N THR A 158 -14.41 -9.82 -5.32
CA THR A 158 -13.83 -10.18 -4.02
C THR A 158 -13.49 -8.93 -3.17
N PRO A 159 -14.50 -8.17 -2.70
CA PRO A 159 -14.27 -6.93 -1.95
C PRO A 159 -13.40 -7.17 -0.71
N GLY A 160 -12.37 -6.35 -0.51
CA GLY A 160 -11.44 -6.46 0.62
C GLY A 160 -10.43 -7.62 0.54
N LYS A 161 -10.83 -8.78 0.00
CA LYS A 161 -10.01 -10.00 0.01
C LYS A 161 -8.76 -9.92 -0.87
N ALA A 162 -8.87 -9.29 -2.03
CA ALA A 162 -7.77 -9.16 -2.98
C ALA A 162 -6.70 -8.13 -2.57
N MET A 163 -6.81 -7.57 -1.36
CA MET A 163 -5.90 -6.57 -0.79
C MET A 163 -5.29 -7.08 0.51
N GLN A 164 -5.44 -8.36 0.84
CA GLN A 164 -4.98 -8.95 2.10
C GLN A 164 -3.48 -9.20 2.09
N GLY A 165 -2.90 -9.14 3.28
CA GLY A 165 -1.49 -9.33 3.60
C GLY A 165 -1.29 -9.03 5.09
N ASP A 166 -0.12 -9.33 5.64
CA ASP A 166 0.18 -9.04 7.04
C ASP A 166 0.09 -7.53 7.32
N ILE A 167 0.57 -6.72 6.37
CA ILE A 167 0.45 -5.26 6.40
C ILE A 167 -0.08 -4.79 5.04
N MET A 168 -1.04 -3.86 5.06
CA MET A 168 -1.66 -3.31 3.87
C MET A 168 -1.39 -1.81 3.77
N LEU A 169 -1.05 -1.33 2.57
CA LEU A 169 -0.62 0.04 2.30
C LEU A 169 -1.55 0.76 1.32
N LEU A 170 -1.75 2.06 1.58
CA LEU A 170 -2.53 2.97 0.72
C LEU A 170 -1.82 4.31 0.57
N SER A 171 -1.59 4.75 -0.66
CA SER A 171 -1.24 6.12 -1.00
C SER A 171 -2.48 7.01 -1.04
N LEU A 172 -2.37 8.23 -0.51
CA LEU A 172 -3.39 9.28 -0.58
C LEU A 172 -2.93 10.49 -1.41
N ALA A 173 -1.92 10.29 -2.26
CA ALA A 173 -1.39 11.32 -3.16
C ALA A 173 -2.44 11.81 -4.17
N VAL A 174 -2.15 12.92 -4.85
CA VAL A 174 -3.09 13.61 -5.76
C VAL A 174 -3.51 12.80 -6.99
N ASP A 175 -2.68 11.85 -7.38
CA ASP A 175 -2.83 10.92 -8.51
C ASP A 175 -3.35 9.54 -8.10
N SER A 176 -3.57 9.31 -6.79
CA SER A 176 -4.08 8.05 -6.26
C SER A 176 -5.59 7.92 -6.44
N ILE A 177 -6.10 6.67 -6.47
CA ILE A 177 -7.54 6.38 -6.66
C ILE A 177 -8.39 7.07 -5.58
N ILE A 178 -7.91 7.03 -4.34
CA ILE A 178 -8.44 7.80 -3.21
C ILE A 178 -7.37 8.81 -2.83
N THR A 179 -7.76 10.06 -2.60
CA THR A 179 -6.81 11.13 -2.30
C THR A 179 -7.26 11.98 -1.12
N ALA A 180 -6.30 12.40 -0.32
CA ALA A 180 -6.44 13.47 0.67
C ALA A 180 -5.51 14.66 0.31
N ALA A 181 -5.20 14.82 -0.98
CA ALA A 181 -4.20 15.74 -1.56
C ALA A 181 -2.75 15.47 -1.11
N GLY A 182 -2.53 14.43 -0.32
CA GLY A 182 -1.29 14.03 0.32
C GLY A 182 -1.59 13.02 1.42
N GLY A 183 -0.58 12.37 1.98
CA GLY A 183 -0.75 11.34 3.00
C GLY A 183 -0.49 9.92 2.54
N GLY A 184 -0.55 9.00 3.50
CA GLY A 184 -0.53 7.55 3.28
C GLY A 184 -1.30 6.84 4.38
N GLY A 185 -1.48 5.53 4.25
CA GLY A 185 -2.12 4.68 5.23
C GLY A 185 -1.41 3.35 5.33
N GLY A 186 -1.30 2.83 6.56
CA GLY A 186 -0.88 1.47 6.87
C GLY A 186 -1.91 0.77 7.73
N PHE A 187 -2.22 -0.48 7.42
CA PHE A 187 -3.28 -1.26 8.07
C PHE A 187 -2.77 -2.67 8.38
N GLY A 188 -3.07 -3.20 9.57
CA GLY A 188 -2.63 -4.52 9.99
C GLY A 188 -2.58 -4.70 11.52
N PRO A 189 -2.21 -5.89 12.01
CA PRO A 189 -2.12 -7.13 11.23
C PRO A 189 -3.50 -7.57 10.71
N TRP A 190 -3.50 -8.30 9.60
CA TRP A 190 -4.68 -9.04 9.14
C TRP A 190 -4.82 -10.33 9.98
N LYS A 191 -6.05 -10.78 10.23
CA LYS A 191 -6.36 -11.85 11.21
C LYS A 191 -5.94 -13.24 10.77
#